data_AF-A0A3L6G6U5-F1
#
_entry.id   AF-A0A3L6G6U5-F1
#
_cell.length_a   1.000
_cell.length_b   1.000
_cell.length_c   1.000
_cell.angle_alpha   90.00
_cell.angle_beta   90.00
_cell.angle_gamma   90.00
#
_symmetry.space_group_name_H-M   'P 1'
#
loop_
_entity.id
_entity.type
_entity.pdbx_description
1 polymer ?
#
loop_
_entity_poly.entity_id
_entity_poly.type
_entity_poly.pdbx_seq_one_letter_code
_entity_poly.pdbx_strand_id
1 'polypeptide(L)'
;MASEAARRRQEMAEEGQRHLEETIAASFQILVSMNDELCNAGLWSSSSVSATAAAGYQHHHSATLPTPHSVDSDAADAGGAPSPGGSLDEARHRYKSAVAALRASISAVSSCAQEIESKNKQVKLLIDQLRDLIADIAMWQSPCSV
;
A
#
# COMPACT_ATOMS: atom_id res chain seq x y z
N MET A 1 -28.86 14.71 -20.49
CA MET A 1 -28.03 13.48 -20.54
C MET A 1 -26.56 13.75 -20.88
N ALA A 2 -26.22 14.52 -21.92
CA ALA A 2 -24.81 14.82 -22.25
C ALA A 2 -24.02 15.56 -21.14
N SER A 3 -24.68 16.43 -20.37
CA SER A 3 -24.09 17.17 -19.24
C SER A 3 -23.70 16.26 -18.06
N GLU A 4 -24.49 15.25 -17.75
CA GLU A 4 -24.16 14.30 -16.67
C GLU A 4 -22.98 13.39 -17.00
N ALA A 5 -22.87 12.98 -18.27
CA ALA A 5 -21.72 12.20 -18.73
C ALA A 5 -20.42 13.01 -18.70
N ALA A 6 -20.50 14.33 -18.97
CA ALA A 6 -19.37 15.24 -18.80
C ALA A 6 -18.99 15.40 -17.32
N ARG A 7 -19.98 15.59 -16.44
CA ARG A 7 -19.77 15.69 -14.99
C ARG A 7 -19.13 14.43 -14.41
N ARG A 8 -19.61 13.23 -14.76
CA ARG A 8 -19.00 11.97 -14.32
C ARG A 8 -17.55 11.80 -14.78
N ARG A 9 -17.23 12.23 -16.00
CA ARG A 9 -15.85 12.20 -16.50
C ARG A 9 -14.94 13.16 -15.74
N GLN A 10 -15.44 14.35 -15.41
CA GLN A 10 -14.72 15.33 -14.60
C GLN A 10 -14.48 14.80 -13.18
N GLU A 11 -15.49 14.20 -12.55
CA GLU A 11 -15.38 13.60 -11.20
C GLU A 11 -14.32 12.48 -11.17
N MET A 12 -14.27 11.61 -12.18
CA MET A 12 -13.23 10.58 -12.26
C MET A 12 -11.82 11.14 -12.46
N ALA A 13 -11.70 12.25 -13.20
CA ALA A 13 -10.41 12.93 -13.39
C ALA A 13 -9.91 13.56 -12.08
N GLU A 14 -10.81 14.21 -11.33
CA GLU A 14 -10.51 14.81 -10.03
C GLU A 14 -10.21 13.76 -8.97
N GLU A 15 -10.94 12.64 -8.95
CA GLU A 15 -10.66 11.51 -8.06
C GLU A 15 -9.31 10.87 -8.37
N GLY A 16 -8.98 10.67 -9.66
CA GLY A 16 -7.68 10.15 -10.07
C GLY A 16 -6.52 11.03 -9.63
N GLN A 17 -6.67 12.36 -9.74
CA GLN A 17 -5.68 13.31 -9.27
C GLN A 17 -5.50 13.27 -7.75
N ARG A 18 -6.61 13.20 -6.99
CA ARG A 18 -6.56 13.06 -5.53
C ARG A 18 -5.84 11.79 -5.11
N HIS A 19 -6.16 10.66 -5.74
CA HIS A 19 -5.54 9.38 -5.42
C HIS A 19 -4.03 9.37 -5.69
N LEU A 20 -3.60 10.07 -6.75
CA LEU A 20 -2.19 10.27 -7.06
C LEU A 20 -1.50 11.07 -5.94
N GLU A 21 -2.08 12.17 -5.50
CA GLU A 21 -1.53 13.02 -4.43
C GLU A 21 -1.44 12.28 -3.09
N GLU A 22 -2.46 11.50 -2.73
CA GLU A 22 -2.46 10.65 -1.53
C GLU A 22 -1.38 9.57 -1.60
N THR A 23 -1.18 8.96 -2.77
CA THR A 23 -0.12 7.96 -2.99
C THR A 23 1.26 8.58 -2.86
N ILE A 24 1.45 9.80 -3.40
CA ILE A 24 2.70 10.54 -3.28
C ILE A 24 2.98 10.87 -1.80
N ALA A 25 1.99 11.39 -1.07
CA ALA A 25 2.12 11.71 0.34
C ALA A 25 2.46 10.47 1.19
N ALA A 26 1.77 9.35 0.96
CA ALA A 26 2.05 8.09 1.64
C ALA A 26 3.47 7.57 1.34
N SER A 27 3.93 7.70 0.08
CA SER A 27 5.28 7.32 -0.32
C SER A 27 6.35 8.14 0.40
N PHE A 28 6.16 9.46 0.49
CA PHE A 28 7.05 10.32 1.27
C PHE A 28 7.06 9.95 2.75
N GLN A 29 5.90 9.63 3.33
CA GLN A 29 5.83 9.23 4.74
C GLN A 29 6.57 7.91 5.02
N ILE A 30 6.52 6.94 4.09
CA ILE A 30 7.32 5.71 4.18
C ILE A 30 8.81 6.05 4.12
N LEU A 31 9.24 6.87 3.16
CA LEU A 31 10.64 7.26 3.01
C LEU A 31 11.16 8.00 4.25
N VAL A 32 10.38 8.92 4.80
CA VAL A 32 10.71 9.66 6.03
C VAL A 32 10.79 8.69 7.21
N SER A 33 9.81 7.80 7.38
CA SER A 33 9.83 6.80 8.46
C SER A 33 11.05 5.87 8.35
N MET A 34 11.41 5.43 7.13
CA MET A 34 12.60 4.62 6.90
C MET A 34 13.87 5.41 7.20
N ASN A 35 13.92 6.68 6.79
CA ASN A 35 15.05 7.56 7.06
C ASN A 35 15.22 7.81 8.57
N ASP A 36 14.15 8.03 9.32
CA ASP A 36 14.20 8.24 10.76
C ASP A 36 14.67 6.99 11.51
N GLU A 37 14.23 5.80 11.08
CA GLU A 37 14.66 4.52 11.64
C GLU A 37 16.14 4.25 11.32
N LEU A 38 16.56 4.51 10.07
CA LEU A 38 17.96 4.37 9.66
C LEU A 38 18.85 5.39 10.35
N CYS A 39 18.44 6.64 10.53
CA CYS A 39 19.25 7.67 11.17
C CYS A 39 19.22 7.62 12.71
N ASN A 40 18.53 6.65 13.31
CA ASN A 40 18.49 6.50 14.77
C ASN A 40 19.79 5.89 15.29
N ALA A 41 20.66 6.72 15.89
CA ALA A 41 21.96 6.34 16.43
C ALA A 41 21.90 5.21 17.50
N GLY A 42 20.74 5.00 18.14
CA GLY A 42 20.53 3.92 19.11
C GLY A 42 20.57 2.51 18.50
N LEU A 43 20.26 2.34 17.22
CA LEU A 43 20.27 1.04 16.53
C LEU A 43 21.68 0.60 16.11
N TRP A 44 22.60 1.54 15.92
CA TRP A 44 24.01 1.26 15.60
C TRP A 44 24.92 1.15 16.84
N SER A 45 24.50 1.71 17.97
CA SER A 45 25.31 1.74 19.21
C SER A 45 25.40 0.39 19.93
N SER A 46 24.55 -0.59 19.60
CA SER A 46 24.58 -1.94 20.21
C SER A 46 25.52 -2.93 19.51
N SER A 47 26.33 -2.49 18.54
CA SER A 47 27.33 -3.33 17.86
C SER A 47 28.78 -2.90 18.15
N SER A 48 29.08 -2.43 19.37
CA SER A 48 30.46 -2.47 19.87
C SER A 48 30.65 -3.78 20.64
N VAL A 49 31.21 -4.76 19.94
CA VAL A 49 31.73 -6.02 20.48
C VAL A 49 32.50 -5.80 21.79
N SER A 50 32.01 -6.35 22.90
CA SER A 50 32.89 -6.66 24.03
C SER A 50 33.49 -8.04 23.83
N ALA A 51 34.45 -8.13 22.92
CA ALA A 51 35.39 -9.25 22.84
C ALA A 51 36.69 -8.87 23.59
N THR A 52 36.74 -9.33 24.84
CA THR A 52 37.93 -9.75 25.63
C THR A 52 39.23 -8.94 25.56
N ALA A 53 39.63 -8.34 26.69
CA ALA A 53 41.01 -8.39 27.17
C ALA A 53 41.05 -8.26 28.70
N ALA A 54 41.48 -9.32 29.38
CA ALA A 54 41.92 -9.29 30.75
C ALA A 54 43.24 -8.51 30.85
N ALA A 55 43.32 -7.51 31.73
CA ALA A 55 44.50 -7.19 32.54
C ALA A 55 44.24 -5.99 33.46
N GLY A 56 44.23 -6.24 34.77
CA GLY A 56 44.90 -5.35 35.71
C GLY A 56 44.03 -4.54 36.68
N TYR A 57 44.14 -4.94 37.96
CA TYR A 57 44.06 -4.09 39.17
C TYR A 57 42.64 -3.69 39.65
N GLN A 58 42.18 -3.90 40.89
CA GLN A 58 42.82 -4.36 42.12
C GLN A 58 41.87 -5.22 42.97
N HIS A 59 42.52 -6.14 43.66
CA HIS A 59 42.03 -7.01 44.72
C HIS A 59 42.07 -6.25 46.07
N HIS A 60 40.92 -6.01 46.71
CA HIS A 60 40.86 -5.83 48.15
C HIS A 60 39.76 -6.70 48.77
N HIS A 61 40.23 -7.45 49.74
CA HIS A 61 39.64 -8.51 50.54
C HIS A 61 38.63 -7.96 51.57
N SER A 62 37.52 -8.65 51.77
CA SER A 62 37.16 -9.23 53.07
C SER A 62 35.87 -10.03 52.96
N ALA A 63 35.97 -11.31 53.32
CA ALA A 63 34.87 -12.24 53.42
C ALA A 63 34.08 -12.03 54.72
N THR A 64 32.75 -12.03 54.65
CA THR A 64 31.85 -12.51 55.72
C THR A 64 30.50 -12.90 55.09
N LEU A 65 30.06 -14.13 55.33
CA LEU A 65 28.80 -14.75 54.91
C LEU A 65 27.98 -15.08 56.20
N PRO A 66 26.74 -15.61 56.14
CA PRO A 66 25.44 -15.10 55.67
C PRO A 66 24.43 -14.91 56.84
N THR A 67 23.24 -14.33 56.62
CA THR A 67 21.96 -14.89 57.13
C THR A 67 20.70 -14.16 56.58
N PRO A 68 19.55 -14.87 56.42
CA PRO A 68 18.37 -14.43 55.67
C PRO A 68 17.16 -14.09 56.57
N HIS A 69 16.31 -13.16 56.14
CA HIS A 69 14.89 -12.97 56.55
C HIS A 69 14.29 -11.84 55.69
N SER A 70 13.01 -11.71 55.38
CA SER A 70 11.85 -12.58 55.17
C SER A 70 10.74 -11.64 54.67
N VAL A 71 9.81 -12.16 53.86
CA VAL A 71 8.47 -11.63 53.48
C VAL A 71 8.42 -10.30 52.69
N ASP A 72 8.13 -10.31 51.38
CA ASP A 72 6.84 -10.57 50.71
C ASP A 72 5.82 -9.46 50.96
N SER A 73 5.60 -8.62 49.94
CA SER A 73 4.30 -8.04 49.62
C SER A 73 4.35 -7.34 48.26
N ASP A 74 3.48 -7.83 47.38
CA ASP A 74 3.16 -7.42 46.03
C ASP A 74 3.19 -5.92 45.76
N ALA A 75 4.04 -5.54 44.82
CA ALA A 75 3.72 -4.52 43.84
C ALA A 75 4.17 -5.03 42.47
N ALA A 76 3.43 -5.99 41.90
CA ALA A 76 3.44 -6.20 40.45
C ALA A 76 2.66 -5.05 39.79
N ASP A 77 3.17 -3.83 40.00
CA ASP A 77 2.90 -2.68 39.16
C ASP A 77 3.75 -2.80 37.90
N ALA A 78 3.12 -2.53 36.76
CA ALA A 78 3.76 -2.21 35.49
C ALA A 78 4.81 -3.21 34.94
N GLY A 79 4.37 -4.43 34.61
CA GLY A 79 5.20 -5.44 33.93
C GLY A 79 4.74 -5.84 32.53
N GLY A 80 3.87 -5.07 31.88
CA GLY A 80 3.52 -5.29 30.48
C GLY A 80 4.66 -4.84 29.58
N ALA A 81 5.69 -5.67 29.42
CA ALA A 81 6.70 -5.45 28.39
C ALA A 81 5.98 -5.22 27.06
N PRO A 82 6.19 -4.06 26.39
CA PRO A 82 5.67 -3.88 25.05
C PRO A 82 6.39 -4.91 24.17
N SER A 83 5.69 -5.98 23.78
CA SER A 83 6.21 -6.94 22.81
C SER A 83 6.73 -6.15 21.60
N PRO A 84 8.05 -6.17 21.31
CA PRO A 84 8.64 -5.34 20.25
C PRO A 84 8.15 -5.66 18.83
N GLY A 85 7.29 -6.68 18.67
CA GLY A 85 6.78 -7.13 17.38
C GLY A 85 5.51 -6.41 16.90
N GLY A 86 4.73 -5.77 17.77
CA GLY A 86 3.39 -5.30 17.40
C GLY A 86 3.37 -4.27 16.26
N SER A 87 4.28 -3.28 16.30
CA SER A 87 4.35 -2.22 15.27
C SER A 87 4.88 -2.74 13.93
N LEU A 88 5.92 -3.59 13.96
CA LEU A 88 6.52 -4.19 12.77
C LEU A 88 5.54 -5.17 12.09
N ASP A 89 4.87 -6.02 12.87
CA ASP A 89 3.88 -6.97 12.36
C ASP A 89 2.64 -6.24 11.80
N GLU A 90 2.21 -5.15 12.42
CA GLU A 90 1.15 -4.28 11.90
C GLU A 90 1.57 -3.61 10.58
N ALA A 91 2.80 -3.08 10.50
CA ALA A 91 3.34 -2.52 9.26
C ALA A 91 3.41 -3.58 8.14
N ARG A 92 3.86 -4.80 8.47
CA ARG A 92 3.89 -5.95 7.55
C ARG A 92 2.49 -6.32 7.07
N HIS A 93 1.52 -6.35 7.98
CA HIS A 93 0.13 -6.66 7.64
C HIS A 93 -0.45 -5.60 6.69
N ARG A 94 -0.27 -4.31 6.99
CA ARG A 94 -0.70 -3.21 6.12
C ARG A 94 -0.05 -3.26 4.74
N TYR A 95 1.25 -3.54 4.67
CA TYR A 95 1.94 -3.74 3.39
C TYR A 95 1.32 -4.88 2.58
N LYS A 96 1.11 -6.04 3.21
CA LYS A 96 0.50 -7.20 2.55
C LYS A 96 -0.90 -6.90 2.04
N SER A 97 -1.70 -6.19 2.84
CA SER A 97 -3.05 -5.74 2.48
C SER A 97 -3.04 -4.74 1.32
N ALA A 98 -2.19 -3.71 1.39
CA ALA A 98 -2.04 -2.71 0.33
C ALA A 98 -1.60 -3.35 -1.00
N VAL A 99 -0.67 -4.31 -0.96
CA VAL A 99 -0.24 -5.04 -2.16
C VAL A 99 -1.37 -5.92 -2.71
N ALA A 100 -2.19 -6.54 -1.86
CA ALA A 100 -3.35 -7.30 -2.31
C ALA A 100 -4.38 -6.39 -3.00
N ALA A 101 -4.66 -5.23 -2.41
CA ALA A 101 -5.53 -4.21 -2.99
C ALA A 101 -4.98 -3.71 -4.34
N LEU A 102 -3.67 -3.42 -4.43
CA LEU A 102 -3.02 -3.00 -5.67
C LEU A 102 -3.17 -4.06 -6.78
N ARG A 103 -2.95 -5.34 -6.46
CA ARG A 103 -3.14 -6.44 -7.43
C ARG A 103 -4.58 -6.58 -7.88
N ALA A 104 -5.55 -6.36 -6.98
CA ALA A 104 -6.96 -6.34 -7.31
C ALA A 104 -7.27 -5.18 -8.27
N SER A 105 -6.77 -3.97 -7.97
CA SER A 105 -6.92 -2.80 -8.83
C SER A 105 -6.33 -3.02 -10.23
N ILE A 106 -5.13 -3.57 -10.35
CA ILE A 106 -4.50 -3.90 -11.64
C ILE A 106 -5.35 -4.89 -12.44
N SER A 107 -5.86 -5.94 -11.77
CA SER A 107 -6.75 -6.93 -12.41
C SER A 107 -8.05 -6.30 -12.89
N ALA A 108 -8.67 -5.43 -12.07
CA ALA A 108 -9.90 -4.73 -12.41
C ALA A 108 -9.71 -3.77 -13.61
N VAL A 109 -8.63 -2.99 -13.61
CA VAL A 109 -8.27 -2.11 -14.74
C VAL A 109 -8.06 -2.91 -16.02
N SER A 110 -7.38 -4.06 -15.92
CA SER A 110 -7.15 -4.95 -17.07
C SER A 110 -8.46 -5.50 -17.63
N SER A 111 -9.38 -5.94 -16.76
CA SER A 111 -10.71 -6.41 -17.17
C SER A 111 -11.55 -5.29 -17.80
N CYS A 112 -11.54 -4.09 -17.23
CA CYS A 112 -12.23 -2.93 -17.77
C CYS A 112 -11.73 -2.58 -19.19
N ALA A 113 -10.41 -2.62 -19.41
CA ALA A 113 -9.83 -2.38 -20.73
C ALA A 113 -10.33 -3.38 -21.79
N GLN A 114 -10.43 -4.67 -21.44
CA GLN A 114 -10.97 -5.71 -22.33
C GLN A 114 -12.46 -5.47 -22.65
N GLU A 115 -13.25 -5.07 -21.67
CA GLU A 115 -14.66 -4.77 -21.87
C GLU A 115 -14.86 -3.57 -22.80
N ILE A 116 -14.06 -2.52 -22.64
CA ILE A 116 -14.06 -1.35 -23.53
C ILE A 116 -13.72 -1.76 -24.96
N GLU A 117 -12.70 -2.61 -25.15
CA GLU A 117 -12.33 -3.11 -26.48
C GLU A 117 -13.48 -3.91 -27.13
N SER A 118 -14.12 -4.80 -26.38
CA SER A 118 -15.26 -5.60 -26.83
C SER A 118 -16.43 -4.71 -27.26
N LYS A 119 -16.82 -3.74 -26.42
CA LYS A 119 -17.89 -2.79 -26.73
C LYS A 119 -17.55 -1.93 -27.95
N ASN A 120 -16.29 -1.50 -28.12
CA ASN A 120 -15.87 -0.76 -29.31
C ASN A 120 -16.01 -1.60 -30.59
N LYS A 121 -15.66 -2.90 -30.55
CA LYS A 121 -15.89 -3.82 -31.67
C LYS A 121 -17.38 -3.94 -32.00
N GLN A 122 -18.24 -4.05 -30.99
CA GLN A 122 -19.69 -4.11 -31.17
C GLN A 122 -20.25 -2.83 -31.80
N VAL A 123 -19.84 -1.66 -31.32
CA VAL A 123 -20.27 -0.37 -31.89
C VAL A 123 -19.84 -0.25 -33.35
N LYS A 124 -18.62 -0.67 -33.68
CA LYS A 124 -18.13 -0.66 -35.07
C LYS A 124 -18.99 -1.55 -35.96
N LEU A 125 -19.31 -2.77 -35.51
CA LEU A 125 -20.18 -3.70 -36.23
C LEU A 125 -21.57 -3.09 -36.50
N LEU A 126 -22.17 -2.44 -35.50
CA LEU A 126 -23.47 -1.78 -35.65
C LEU A 126 -23.41 -0.61 -36.64
N ILE A 127 -22.33 0.16 -36.64
CA ILE A 127 -22.10 1.24 -37.61
C ILE A 127 -21.99 0.67 -39.03
N ASP A 128 -21.25 -0.42 -39.21
CA ASP A 128 -21.08 -1.06 -40.52
C ASP A 128 -22.42 -1.62 -41.03
N GLN A 129 -23.18 -2.31 -40.18
CA GLN A 129 -24.54 -2.79 -40.52
C GLN A 129 -25.48 -1.65 -40.91
N LEU A 130 -25.44 -0.53 -40.19
CA LEU A 130 -26.26 0.63 -40.52
C LEU A 130 -25.86 1.24 -41.86
N ARG A 131 -24.56 1.30 -42.16
CA ARG A 131 -24.06 1.79 -43.46
C ARG A 131 -24.52 0.89 -44.61
N ASP A 132 -24.44 -0.43 -44.43
CA ASP A 132 -24.90 -1.39 -45.43
C ASP A 132 -26.41 -1.26 -45.66
N LEU A 133 -27.19 -1.14 -44.58
CA LEU A 133 -28.64 -0.93 -44.69
C LEU A 133 -28.99 0.38 -45.42
N ILE A 134 -28.27 1.46 -45.14
CA ILE A 134 -28.46 2.74 -45.85
C ILE A 134 -28.11 2.57 -47.34
N ALA A 135 -27.02 1.88 -47.66
CA ALA A 135 -26.62 1.61 -49.04
C ALA A 135 -27.69 0.79 -49.79
N ASP A 136 -28.21 -0.26 -49.14
CA ASP A 136 -29.30 -1.07 -49.68
C ASP A 136 -30.54 -0.21 -49.95
N ILE A 137 -30.99 0.59 -48.96
CA ILE A 137 -32.14 1.49 -49.12
C ILE A 137 -31.91 2.49 -50.27
N ALA A 138 -30.70 3.05 -50.37
CA ALA A 138 -30.36 3.99 -51.44
C ALA A 138 -30.46 3.35 -52.83
N MET A 139 -30.14 2.05 -52.97
CA MET A 139 -30.34 1.32 -54.24
C MET A 139 -31.82 1.26 -54.65
N TRP A 140 -32.74 1.15 -53.70
CA TRP A 140 -34.19 1.12 -53.97
C TRP A 140 -34.80 2.50 -54.25
N GLN A 141 -34.12 3.58 -53.85
CA GLN A 141 -34.58 4.96 -54.09
C GLN A 141 -34.07 5.56 -55.40
N SER A 142 -33.21 4.86 -56.14
CA SER A 142 -32.81 5.31 -57.47
C SER A 142 -34.03 5.33 -58.39
N PRO A 143 -34.41 6.48 -58.97
CA PRO A 143 -35.55 6.55 -59.88
C PRO A 143 -35.26 5.63 -61.08
N CYS A 144 -36.03 4.55 -61.24
CA CYS A 144 -36.13 3.87 -62.52
C CYS A 144 -36.60 4.93 -63.52
N SER A 145 -35.66 5.51 -64.27
CA SER A 145 -35.94 6.49 -65.31
C SER A 145 -36.78 5.76 -66.37
N VAL A 146 -38.07 6.10 -66.44
CA VAL A 146 -39.00 5.67 -67.49
C VAL A 146 -38.87 6.56 -68.72
#